data_AF-A0A956RAJ5-F1
#
_entry.id   AF-A0A956RAJ5-F1
#
_cell.length_a   1.000
_cell.length_b   1.000
_cell.length_c   1.000
_cell.angle_alpha   90.00
_cell.angle_beta   90.00
_cell.angle_gamma   90.00
#
_symmetry.space_group_name_H-M   'P 1'
#
loop_
_entity.id
_entity.type
_entity.pdbx_description
1 polymer ?
#
loop_
_entity_poly.entity_id
_entity_poly.type
_entity_poly.pdbx_seq_one_letter_code
_entity_poly.pdbx_strand_id
1 'polypeptide(L)'
;MIIRDELDALPGGQTRGVMRSRILLGVLADDEAERLGIRVTKAELDGTTRWFRRQFDLDARADVEAFLEFAGLDLAELTAQMRTYTNIARVDIHHRAAIEERLPSYVALMGLEAWSGLGPEPGEER
;
A
#
# COMPACT_ATOMS: atom_id res chain seq x y z
N MET A 1 -8.92 -15.26 -15.85
CA MET A 1 -8.38 -14.28 -16.81
C MET A 1 -7.43 -13.39 -16.04
N ILE A 2 -6.12 -13.67 -16.06
CA ILE A 2 -5.12 -12.78 -15.49
C ILE A 2 -4.98 -11.62 -16.47
N ILE A 3 -5.35 -10.42 -16.04
CA ILE A 3 -5.32 -9.21 -16.87
C ILE A 3 -3.85 -8.94 -17.21
N ARG A 4 -3.47 -9.17 -18.47
CA ARG A 4 -2.09 -9.15 -18.98
C ARG A 4 -1.52 -7.74 -19.22
N ASP A 5 -2.27 -6.69 -18.87
CA ASP A 5 -1.94 -5.28 -19.15
C ASP A 5 -1.00 -4.65 -18.08
N GLU A 6 -0.52 -5.43 -17.11
CA GLU A 6 0.06 -4.89 -15.88
C GLU A 6 1.57 -4.59 -15.92
N LEU A 7 2.27 -4.77 -17.03
CA LEU A 7 3.75 -4.73 -17.09
C LEU A 7 4.36 -3.43 -17.66
N ASP A 8 3.60 -2.34 -17.78
CA ASP A 8 4.21 -1.05 -18.05
C ASP A 8 4.92 -0.55 -16.78
N ALA A 9 6.25 -0.63 -16.80
CA ALA A 9 7.10 -0.06 -15.77
C ALA A 9 6.97 1.47 -15.77
N LEU A 10 6.71 2.02 -14.59
CA LEU A 10 6.56 3.44 -14.32
C LEU A 10 7.72 3.92 -13.43
N PRO A 11 7.90 5.26 -13.28
CA PRO A 11 8.97 5.80 -12.45
C PRO A 11 9.04 5.13 -11.06
N GLY A 12 10.26 4.76 -10.65
CA GLY A 12 10.49 4.06 -9.38
C GLY A 12 10.30 2.54 -9.43
N GLY A 13 10.30 1.92 -10.62
CA GLY A 13 10.24 0.45 -10.77
C GLY A 13 8.87 -0.15 -10.45
N GLN A 14 7.84 0.68 -10.32
CA GLN A 14 6.47 0.22 -10.09
C GLN A 14 5.82 -0.19 -11.40
N THR A 15 4.99 -1.23 -11.36
CA THR A 15 4.17 -1.59 -12.52
C THR A 15 2.79 -0.93 -12.41
N ARG A 16 2.11 -0.71 -13.54
CA ARG A 16 0.71 -0.24 -13.53
C ARG A 16 -0.21 -1.10 -12.66
N GLY A 17 -0.01 -2.42 -12.67
CA GLY A 17 -0.78 -3.35 -11.83
C GLY A 17 -0.62 -3.07 -10.33
N VAL A 18 0.61 -2.81 -9.89
CA VAL A 18 0.90 -2.46 -8.49
C VAL A 18 0.20 -1.16 -8.09
N MET A 19 0.24 -0.14 -8.94
CA MET A 19 -0.45 1.12 -8.64
C MET A 19 -1.97 0.95 -8.58
N ARG A 20 -2.57 0.20 -9.51
CA ARG A 20 -4.01 -0.08 -9.49
C ARG A 20 -4.42 -0.82 -8.23
N SER A 21 -3.63 -1.80 -7.80
CA SER A 21 -3.87 -2.53 -6.55
C SER A 21 -3.81 -1.61 -5.32
N ARG A 22 -2.86 -0.66 -5.29
CA ARG A 22 -2.77 0.34 -4.20
C ARG A 22 -3.96 1.30 -4.18
N ILE A 23 -4.39 1.77 -5.35
CA ILE A 23 -5.58 2.62 -5.47
C ILE A 23 -6.83 1.86 -5.03
N LEU A 24 -6.99 0.62 -5.47
CA LEU A 24 -8.11 -0.24 -5.08
C LEU A 24 -8.13 -0.47 -3.56
N LEU A 25 -6.98 -0.72 -2.93
CA LEU A 25 -6.88 -0.83 -1.47
C LEU A 25 -7.36 0.45 -0.77
N GLY A 26 -6.99 1.62 -1.30
CA GLY A 26 -7.45 2.92 -0.77
C GLY A 26 -8.96 3.06 -0.85
N VAL A 27 -9.55 2.80 -2.02
CA VAL A 27 -11.02 2.83 -2.21
C VAL A 27 -11.72 1.89 -1.23
N LEU A 28 -11.26 0.64 -1.13
CA LEU A 28 -11.87 -0.34 -0.23
C LEU A 28 -11.71 0.04 1.25
N ALA A 29 -10.59 0.64 1.63
CA ALA A 29 -10.37 1.09 3.00
C ALA A 29 -11.24 2.29 3.37
N ASP A 30 -11.47 3.22 2.44
CA ASP A 30 -12.37 4.35 2.65
C ASP A 30 -13.82 3.88 2.83
N ASP A 31 -14.29 2.99 1.94
CA ASP A 31 -15.63 2.39 2.01
C ASP A 31 -15.82 1.57 3.31
N GLU A 32 -14.81 0.78 3.69
CA GLU A 32 -14.87 -0.06 4.89
C GLU A 32 -14.81 0.78 6.17
N ALA A 33 -14.01 1.85 6.19
CA ALA A 33 -13.99 2.78 7.32
C ALA A 33 -15.35 3.44 7.52
N GLU A 34 -16.02 3.85 6.43
CA GLU A 34 -17.39 4.36 6.48
C GLU A 34 -18.36 3.30 7.01
N ARG A 35 -18.33 2.08 6.45
CA ARG A 35 -19.20 0.96 6.85
C ARG A 35 -19.05 0.60 8.33
N LEU A 36 -17.83 0.63 8.85
CA LEU A 36 -17.51 0.33 10.25
C LEU A 36 -17.73 1.53 11.19
N GLY A 37 -18.07 2.71 10.66
CA GLY A 37 -18.19 3.94 11.44
C GLY A 37 -16.86 4.44 12.03
N ILE A 38 -15.73 4.03 11.44
CA ILE A 38 -14.39 4.48 11.82
C ILE A 38 -14.23 5.92 11.35
N ARG A 39 -13.98 6.83 12.30
CA ARG A 39 -13.74 8.24 12.01
C ARG A 39 -12.31 8.61 12.31
N VAL A 40 -11.58 9.03 11.28
CA VAL A 40 -10.25 9.61 11.43
C VAL A 40 -10.34 10.93 12.17
N THR A 41 -9.63 11.01 13.30
CA THR A 41 -9.49 12.24 14.05
C THR A 41 -8.49 13.17 13.38
N LYS A 42 -8.60 14.47 13.67
CA LYS A 42 -7.62 15.47 13.22
C LYS A 42 -6.20 15.11 13.66
N ALA A 43 -6.02 14.63 14.89
CA ALA A 43 -4.72 14.27 15.43
C ALA A 43 -4.06 13.10 14.65
N GLU A 44 -4.84 12.11 14.25
CA GLU A 44 -4.36 10.99 13.43
C GLU A 44 -3.98 11.46 12.02
N LEU A 45 -4.82 12.28 11.38
CA LEU A 45 -4.53 12.86 10.06
C LEU A 45 -3.27 13.73 10.08
N ASP A 46 -3.12 14.59 11.09
CA ASP A 46 -1.93 15.41 11.28
C ASP A 46 -0.69 14.52 11.52
N GLY A 47 -0.86 13.39 12.21
CA GLY A 47 0.18 12.37 12.42
C GLY A 47 0.64 11.73 11.11
N THR A 48 -0.29 11.24 10.30
CA THR A 48 -0.03 10.67 8.97
C THR A 48 0.65 11.71 8.06
N THR A 49 0.17 12.95 8.08
CA THR A 49 0.74 14.05 7.29
C THR A 49 2.19 14.36 7.71
N ARG A 50 2.48 14.42 9.02
CA ARG A 50 3.85 14.61 9.52
C ARG A 50 4.76 13.43 9.19
N TRP A 51 4.24 12.20 9.23
CA TRP A 51 5.00 11.03 8.81
C TRP A 51 5.36 11.13 7.32
N PHE A 52 4.38 11.41 6.46
CA PHE A 52 4.60 11.57 5.02
C PHE A 52 5.64 12.65 4.73
N ARG A 53 5.47 13.84 5.32
CA ARG A 53 6.41 14.96 5.11
C ARG A 53 7.85 14.58 5.47
N ARG A 54 8.06 13.91 6.60
CA ARG A 54 9.39 13.44 7.01
C ARG A 54 9.99 12.36 6.12
N GLN A 55 9.18 11.54 5.45
CA GLN A 55 9.71 10.53 4.52
C GLN A 55 10.24 11.14 3.22
N PHE A 56 9.83 12.36 2.89
CA PHE A 56 10.19 13.06 1.66
C PHE A 56 10.90 14.39 1.91
N ASP A 57 11.41 14.60 3.12
CA ASP A 57 12.10 15.83 3.55
C ASP A 57 11.29 17.13 3.31
N LEU A 58 9.96 17.05 3.45
CA LEU A 58 9.02 18.16 3.23
C LEU A 58 8.67 18.91 4.54
N ASP A 59 9.66 19.16 5.40
CA ASP A 59 9.42 19.71 6.74
C ASP A 59 9.11 21.21 6.73
N ALA A 60 9.66 21.97 5.77
CA ALA A 60 9.28 23.37 5.60
C ALA A 60 8.03 23.52 4.72
N ARG A 61 7.34 24.65 4.89
CA ARG A 61 6.17 24.98 4.07
C ARG A 61 6.53 25.12 2.59
N ALA A 62 7.68 25.75 2.30
CA ALA A 62 8.16 25.95 0.94
C ALA A 62 8.41 24.62 0.21
N ASP A 63 8.92 23.60 0.92
CA ASP A 63 9.16 22.28 0.35
C ASP A 63 7.85 21.59 -0.03
N VAL A 64 6.82 21.71 0.82
CA VAL A 64 5.48 21.18 0.50
C VAL A 64 4.88 21.89 -0.71
N GLU A 65 4.98 23.22 -0.78
CA GLU A 65 4.46 23.99 -1.93
C GLU A 65 5.17 23.61 -3.23
N ALA A 66 6.50 23.50 -3.21
CA ALA A 66 7.29 23.06 -4.38
C ALA A 66 6.97 21.62 -4.78
N PHE A 67 6.76 20.72 -3.81
CA PHE A 67 6.33 19.35 -4.07
C PHE A 67 4.96 19.29 -4.74
N LEU A 68 3.98 20.05 -4.22
CA LEU A 68 2.63 20.11 -4.78
C LEU A 68 2.65 20.63 -6.22
N GLU A 69 3.41 21.68 -6.49
CA GLU A 69 3.60 22.22 -7.85
C GLU A 69 4.24 21.18 -8.77
N PHE A 70 5.34 20.54 -8.34
CA PHE A 70 6.01 19.51 -9.12
C PHE A 70 5.11 18.30 -9.41
N ALA A 71 4.33 17.86 -8.42
CA ALA A 71 3.43 16.72 -8.54
C ALA A 71 2.14 17.06 -9.31
N GLY A 72 1.87 18.34 -9.59
CA GLY A 72 0.62 18.80 -10.18
C GLY A 72 -0.59 18.53 -9.27
N LEU A 73 -0.38 18.60 -7.96
CA LEU A 73 -1.41 18.36 -6.93
C LEU A 73 -1.75 19.64 -6.19
N ASP A 74 -2.98 19.73 -5.68
CA ASP A 74 -3.33 20.72 -4.68
C ASP A 74 -3.29 20.17 -3.24
N LEU A 75 -3.44 21.07 -2.26
CA LEU A 75 -3.43 20.69 -0.85
C LEU A 75 -4.63 19.82 -0.44
N ALA A 76 -5.78 19.98 -1.10
CA ALA A 76 -6.98 19.20 -0.80
C ALA A 76 -6.82 17.75 -1.28
N GLU A 77 -6.24 17.54 -2.46
CA GLU A 77 -5.89 16.23 -3.01
C GLU A 77 -4.86 15.52 -2.12
N LEU A 78 -3.80 16.22 -1.71
CA LEU A 78 -2.83 15.66 -0.75
C LEU A 78 -3.51 15.29 0.58
N THR A 79 -4.39 16.17 1.09
CA THR A 79 -5.11 15.92 2.35
C THR A 79 -6.07 14.73 2.24
N ALA A 80 -6.76 14.58 1.10
CA ALA A 80 -7.60 13.42 0.82
C ALA A 80 -6.76 12.15 0.80
N GLN A 81 -5.60 12.16 0.13
CA GLN A 81 -4.70 11.01 0.10
C GLN A 81 -4.17 10.64 1.50
N MET A 82 -3.85 11.63 2.34
CA MET A 82 -3.44 11.39 3.73
C MET A 82 -4.57 10.76 4.54
N ARG A 83 -5.82 11.20 4.33
CA ARG A 83 -6.99 10.59 4.97
C ARG A 83 -7.15 9.13 4.55
N THR A 84 -7.01 8.81 3.27
CA THR A 84 -7.07 7.43 2.78
C THR A 84 -5.99 6.57 3.42
N TYR A 85 -4.75 7.07 3.54
CA TYR A 85 -3.69 6.35 4.26
C TYR A 85 -4.00 6.14 5.75
N THR A 86 -4.59 7.14 6.41
CA THR A 86 -5.04 6.97 7.79
C THR A 86 -6.16 5.92 7.87
N ASN A 87 -7.13 5.92 6.95
CA ASN A 87 -8.20 4.91 6.89
C ASN A 87 -7.64 3.50 6.70
N ILE A 88 -6.70 3.30 5.77
CA ILE A 88 -6.00 2.01 5.59
C ILE A 88 -5.40 1.55 6.92
N ALA A 89 -4.67 2.42 7.63
CA ALA A 89 -4.05 2.04 8.90
C ALA A 89 -5.09 1.68 9.97
N ARG A 90 -6.24 2.36 10.00
CA ARG A 90 -7.32 2.07 10.97
C ARG A 90 -8.03 0.75 10.65
N VAL A 91 -8.30 0.49 9.37
CA VAL A 91 -8.92 -0.74 8.89
C VAL A 91 -7.97 -1.93 9.11
N ASP A 92 -6.67 -1.76 8.88
CA ASP A 92 -5.63 -2.75 9.23
C ASP A 92 -5.66 -3.09 10.72
N ILE A 93 -5.66 -2.07 11.60
CA ILE A 93 -5.74 -2.28 13.06
C ILE A 93 -7.02 -3.03 13.43
N HIS A 94 -8.16 -2.69 12.81
CA HIS A 94 -9.43 -3.37 13.05
C HIS A 94 -9.39 -4.85 12.63
N HIS A 95 -8.79 -5.14 11.47
CA HIS A 95 -8.71 -6.50 10.93
C HIS A 95 -7.44 -7.26 11.34
N ARG A 96 -6.59 -6.69 12.20
CA ARG A 96 -5.26 -7.22 12.52
C ARG A 96 -5.28 -8.71 12.87
N ALA A 97 -6.19 -9.15 13.72
CA ALA A 97 -6.28 -10.56 14.09
C ALA A 97 -6.51 -11.48 12.88
N ALA A 98 -7.42 -11.11 11.97
CA ALA A 98 -7.71 -11.88 10.76
C ALA A 98 -6.57 -11.81 9.72
N ILE A 99 -5.84 -10.68 9.68
CA ILE A 99 -4.64 -10.54 8.85
C ILE A 99 -3.54 -11.48 9.36
N GLU A 100 -3.24 -11.44 10.66
CA GLU A 100 -2.21 -12.26 11.30
C GLU A 100 -2.52 -13.76 11.19
N GLU A 101 -3.79 -14.16 11.24
CA GLU A 101 -4.20 -15.54 11.01
C GLU A 101 -3.84 -16.04 9.59
N ARG A 102 -3.95 -15.18 8.58
CA ARG A 102 -3.75 -15.53 7.16
C ARG A 102 -2.33 -15.32 6.68
N LEU A 103 -1.58 -14.44 7.35
CA LEU A 103 -0.24 -14.03 6.93
C LEU A 103 0.73 -15.21 6.75
N PRO A 104 0.78 -16.24 7.62
CA PRO A 104 1.69 -17.38 7.42
C PRO A 104 1.46 -18.12 6.11
N SER A 105 0.20 -18.37 5.74
CA SER A 105 -0.15 -19.03 4.47
C SER A 105 0.22 -18.17 3.27
N TYR A 106 0.00 -16.86 3.35
CA TYR A 106 0.40 -15.94 2.30
C TYR A 106 1.94 -15.93 2.11
N VAL A 107 2.71 -15.85 3.21
CA VAL A 107 4.18 -15.93 3.17
C VAL A 107 4.66 -17.25 2.58
N ALA A 108 4.04 -18.37 2.95
CA ALA A 108 4.40 -19.68 2.41
C ALA A 108 4.18 -19.75 0.88
N LEU A 109 3.09 -19.17 0.37
CA LEU A 109 2.81 -19.09 -1.07
C LEU A 109 3.80 -18.17 -1.81
N MET A 110 4.19 -17.05 -1.21
CA MET A 110 5.20 -16.16 -1.80
C MET A 110 6.60 -16.80 -1.82
N GLY A 111 6.88 -17.71 -0.89
CA GLY A 111 8.12 -18.50 -0.86
C GLY A 111 8.21 -19.60 -1.93
N LEU A 112 7.19 -19.79 -2.77
CA LEU A 112 7.19 -20.79 -3.84
C LEU A 112 8.24 -20.50 -4.93
N GLU A 113 8.79 -19.29 -5.01
CA GLU A 113 9.94 -19.02 -5.89
C GLU A 113 11.18 -19.85 -5.52
N ALA A 114 11.32 -20.27 -4.25
CA ALA A 114 12.36 -21.19 -3.80
C ALA A 114 11.99 -22.67 -4.00
N TRP A 115 10.76 -22.97 -4.42
CA TRP A 115 10.30 -24.34 -4.66
C TRP A 115 10.66 -24.76 -6.08
N SER A 116 11.77 -25.49 -6.23
CA SER A 116 12.02 -26.29 -7.43
C SER A 116 11.08 -27.50 -7.37
N GLY A 117 9.95 -27.45 -8.08
CA GLY A 117 8.96 -28.55 -8.16
C GLY A 117 9.47 -29.89 -8.73
N LEU A 118 10.79 -30.07 -8.79
CA LEU A 118 11.50 -31.30 -9.04
C LEU A 118 12.30 -31.62 -7.77
N GLY A 119 11.82 -32.57 -6.96
CA GLY A 119 12.73 -33.30 -6.08
C GLY A 119 13.81 -33.99 -6.93
N PRO A 120 14.92 -34.49 -6.34
CA PRO A 120 15.88 -35.26 -7.11
C PRO A 120 15.14 -36.37 -7.86
N GLU A 121 15.41 -36.48 -9.16
CA GLU A 121 14.95 -37.62 -9.97
C GLU A 121 15.29 -38.90 -9.20
N PRO A 122 14.36 -39.86 -9.05
CA PRO A 122 14.65 -41.13 -8.41
C PRO A 122 15.63 -41.90 -9.29
N GLY A 123 16.93 -41.68 -9.09
CA GLY A 123 17.97 -42.28 -9.93
C GLY A 123 19.40 -41.75 -9.78
N GLU A 124 19.67 -40.66 -9.07
CA GLU A 124 21.05 -40.20 -8.81
C GLU A 124 21.51 -40.51 -7.38
N GLU A 125 21.60 -41.81 -7.07
CA GLU A 125 22.64 -42.29 -6.15
C GLU A 125 23.86 -42.65 -6.99
N ARG A 126 24.99 -41.98 -6.75
CA ARG A 126 26.33 -42.46 -7.13
C ARG A 126 27.15 -42.69 -5.87
#